data_AF-A0A5E4T062-F1
#
_entry.id   AF-A0A5E4T062-F1
#
_cell.length_a   1.000
_cell.length_b   1.000
_cell.length_c   1.000
_cell.angle_alpha   90.00
_cell.angle_beta   90.00
_cell.angle_gamma   90.00
#
_symmetry.space_group_name_H-M   'P 1'
#
loop_
_entity.id
_entity.type
_entity.pdbx_description
1 polymer ?
#
loop_
_entity_poly.entity_id
_entity_poly.type
_entity_poly.pdbx_seq_one_letter_code
_entity_poly.pdbx_strand_id
1 'polypeptide(L)'
;MNEDNFSLGIRIGQKLRRAGMTQTEIAAQFGISQSQVSRIFAGKVGKRTESFDALLSYADRISPDARRRSPRNNDTLMQALEDVWDGSEAHASAIAKVIRSLKAFQRKK
;
A
#
# COMPACT_ATOMS: atom_id res chain seq x y z
N MET A 1 -6.76 -25.60 -11.59
CA MET A 1 -6.95 -25.57 -10.13
C MET A 1 -7.96 -24.49 -9.81
N ASN A 2 -9.14 -24.85 -9.29
CA ASN A 2 -10.12 -23.88 -8.80
C ASN A 2 -9.66 -23.42 -7.40
N GLU A 3 -9.25 -22.16 -7.30
CA GLU A 3 -8.82 -21.57 -6.02
C GLU A 3 -10.05 -21.34 -5.12
N ASP A 4 -10.01 -21.81 -3.87
CA ASP A 4 -11.12 -21.62 -2.94
C ASP A 4 -11.19 -20.18 -2.40
N ASN A 5 -12.38 -19.78 -1.91
CA ASN A 5 -12.61 -18.42 -1.39
C ASN A 5 -11.72 -18.09 -0.19
N PHE A 6 -11.31 -19.12 0.55
CA PHE A 6 -10.43 -18.97 1.70
C PHE A 6 -9.04 -18.47 1.26
N SER A 7 -8.43 -19.16 0.30
CA SER A 7 -7.11 -18.84 -0.26
C SER A 7 -7.13 -17.49 -0.99
N LEU A 8 -8.19 -17.24 -1.76
CA LEU A 8 -8.39 -15.95 -2.43
C LEU A 8 -8.48 -14.78 -1.43
N GLY A 9 -9.27 -14.94 -0.36
CA GLY A 9 -9.44 -13.92 0.67
C GLY A 9 -8.11 -13.54 1.35
N ILE A 10 -7.31 -14.54 1.72
CA ILE A 10 -5.97 -14.33 2.29
C ILE A 10 -5.06 -13.61 1.29
N ARG A 11 -5.07 -14.03 0.03
CA ARG A 11 -4.24 -13.43 -1.03
C ARG A 11 -4.58 -11.97 -1.29
N ILE A 12 -5.88 -11.65 -1.40
CA ILE A 12 -6.37 -10.27 -1.52
C ILE A 12 -5.86 -9.44 -0.34
N GLY A 13 -6.06 -9.94 0.89
CA GLY A 13 -5.62 -9.27 2.11
C GLY A 13 -4.12 -9.00 2.14
N GLN A 14 -3.30 -9.99 1.75
CA GLN A 14 -1.85 -9.80 1.63
C GLN A 14 -1.48 -8.77 0.57
N LYS A 15 -2.13 -8.80 -0.60
CA LYS A 15 -1.84 -7.87 -1.70
C LYS A 15 -2.17 -6.43 -1.31
N LEU A 16 -3.34 -6.20 -0.71
CA LEU A 16 -3.78 -4.87 -0.26
C LEU A 16 -2.94 -4.35 0.92
N ARG A 17 -2.55 -5.21 1.87
CA ARG A 17 -1.60 -4.85 2.94
C ARG A 17 -0.22 -4.51 2.39
N ARG A 18 0.27 -5.24 1.39
CA ARG A 18 1.54 -4.93 0.70
C ARG A 18 1.46 -3.61 -0.08
N ALA A 19 0.28 -3.24 -0.56
CA ALA A 19 0.00 -1.93 -1.14
C ALA A 19 -0.13 -0.80 -0.08
N GLY A 20 0.07 -1.11 1.21
CA GLY A 20 0.07 -0.13 2.29
C GLY A 20 -1.30 0.30 2.78
N MET A 21 -2.37 -0.38 2.33
CA MET A 21 -3.74 -0.03 2.72
C MET A 21 -4.13 -0.72 4.03
N THR A 22 -4.70 0.06 4.93
CA THR A 22 -5.32 -0.42 6.17
C THR A 22 -6.73 -0.96 5.90
N GLN A 23 -7.23 -1.83 6.79
CA GLN A 23 -8.59 -2.34 6.65
C GLN A 23 -9.65 -1.23 6.80
N THR A 24 -9.36 -0.16 7.54
CA THR A 24 -10.26 0.99 7.71
C THR A 24 -10.33 1.84 6.44
N GLU A 25 -9.21 2.10 5.77
CA GLU A 25 -9.20 2.80 4.47
C GLU A 25 -9.95 2.01 3.40
N ILE A 26 -9.76 0.69 3.38
CA ILE A 26 -10.46 -0.22 2.46
C ILE A 26 -11.95 -0.23 2.77
N ALA A 27 -12.34 -0.28 4.04
CA ALA A 27 -13.73 -0.21 4.46
C ALA A 27 -14.41 1.08 3.98
N ALA A 28 -13.77 2.22 4.21
CA ALA A 28 -14.26 3.53 3.76
C ALA A 28 -14.37 3.62 2.23
N GLN A 29 -13.33 3.17 1.51
CA GLN A 29 -13.30 3.24 0.04
C GLN A 29 -14.38 2.37 -0.63
N PHE A 30 -14.69 1.21 -0.05
CA PHE A 30 -15.64 0.25 -0.63
C PHE A 30 -17.04 0.34 0.02
N GLY A 31 -17.27 1.28 0.94
CA GLY A 31 -18.56 1.46 1.60
C GLY A 31 -18.99 0.24 2.43
N ILE A 32 -18.03 -0.51 2.98
CA ILE A 32 -18.30 -1.71 3.79
C ILE A 32 -17.71 -1.55 5.20
N SER A 33 -18.14 -2.39 6.13
CA SER A 33 -17.59 -2.37 7.50
C SER A 33 -16.16 -2.93 7.55
N GLN A 34 -15.33 -2.41 8.46
CA GLN A 34 -13.99 -2.95 8.71
C GLN A 34 -14.04 -4.43 9.18
N SER A 35 -15.09 -4.83 9.90
CA SER A 35 -15.30 -6.23 10.30
C SER A 35 -15.61 -7.14 9.09
N GLN A 36 -16.27 -6.63 8.06
CA GLN A 36 -16.47 -7.36 6.79
C GLN A 36 -15.15 -7.50 6.03
N VAL A 37 -14.33 -6.44 5.95
CA VAL A 37 -12.98 -6.51 5.37
C VAL A 37 -12.12 -7.56 6.11
N SER A 38 -12.16 -7.54 7.45
CA SER A 38 -11.43 -8.51 8.28
C SER A 38 -11.85 -9.96 8.01
N ARG A 39 -13.16 -10.24 7.91
CA ARG A 39 -13.67 -11.57 7.56
C ARG A 39 -13.21 -12.04 6.18
N ILE A 40 -13.24 -11.17 5.18
CA ILE A 40 -12.75 -11.46 3.82
C ILE A 40 -11.26 -11.80 3.87
N PHE A 41 -10.44 -11.00 4.55
CA PHE A 41 -8.99 -11.22 4.62
C PHE A 41 -8.58 -12.45 5.43
N ALA A 42 -9.44 -12.88 6.35
CA ALA A 42 -9.27 -14.12 7.10
C ALA A 42 -9.76 -15.36 6.33
N GLY A 43 -10.26 -15.19 5.09
CA GLY A 43 -10.85 -16.29 4.31
C GLY A 43 -12.16 -16.83 4.91
N LYS A 44 -12.76 -16.12 5.89
CA LYS A 44 -13.98 -16.52 6.61
C LYS A 44 -15.24 -16.08 5.86
N VAL A 45 -15.29 -16.41 4.57
CA VAL A 45 -16.42 -16.11 3.68
C VAL A 45 -16.98 -17.40 3.10
N GLY A 46 -18.21 -17.74 3.49
CA GLY A 46 -18.89 -18.94 2.97
C GLY A 46 -19.28 -18.82 1.50
N LYS A 47 -19.72 -17.63 1.05
CA LYS A 47 -20.09 -17.33 -0.34
C LYS A 47 -19.38 -16.06 -0.81
N ARG A 48 -19.01 -15.99 -2.08
CA ARG A 48 -18.52 -14.73 -2.69
C ARG A 48 -19.66 -13.71 -2.70
N THR A 49 -19.37 -12.54 -2.18
CA THR A 49 -20.28 -11.39 -2.21
C THR A 49 -19.77 -10.39 -3.24
N GLU A 50 -20.62 -9.45 -3.63
CA GLU A 50 -20.22 -8.36 -4.51
C GLU A 50 -19.01 -7.58 -3.96
N SER A 51 -18.96 -7.33 -2.64
CA SER A 51 -17.80 -6.69 -2.01
C SER A 51 -16.52 -7.52 -2.11
N PHE A 52 -16.63 -8.85 -2.06
CA PHE A 52 -15.48 -9.74 -2.27
C PHE A 52 -14.96 -9.61 -3.70
N ASP A 53 -15.85 -9.64 -4.68
CA ASP A 53 -15.51 -9.55 -6.10
C ASP A 53 -14.93 -8.17 -6.46
N ALA A 54 -15.47 -7.11 -5.87
CA ALA A 54 -14.94 -5.76 -6.00
C ALA A 54 -13.51 -5.65 -5.44
N LEU A 55 -13.28 -6.20 -4.24
CA LEU A 55 -11.94 -6.21 -3.63
C LEU A 55 -10.94 -7.06 -4.41
N LEU A 56 -11.36 -8.22 -4.94
CA LEU A 56 -10.52 -9.04 -5.80
C LEU A 56 -10.15 -8.30 -7.08
N SER A 57 -11.14 -7.74 -7.78
CA SER A 57 -10.93 -6.99 -9.02
C SER A 57 -10.02 -5.78 -8.79
N TYR A 58 -10.20 -5.09 -7.66
CA TYR A 58 -9.33 -3.98 -7.28
C TYR A 58 -7.92 -4.48 -7.00
N ALA A 59 -7.76 -5.50 -6.15
CA ALA A 59 -6.49 -6.10 -5.82
C ALA A 59 -5.73 -6.52 -7.09
N ASP A 60 -6.39 -7.12 -8.08
CA ASP A 60 -5.79 -7.54 -9.34
C ASP A 60 -5.25 -6.37 -10.18
N ARG A 61 -5.91 -5.21 -10.14
CA ARG A 61 -5.47 -3.99 -10.83
C ARG A 61 -4.28 -3.30 -10.15
N ILE A 62 -4.07 -3.52 -8.85
CA ILE A 62 -2.92 -2.91 -8.15
C ILE A 62 -1.67 -3.72 -8.46
N SER A 63 -0.64 -3.05 -8.95
CA SER A 63 0.67 -3.67 -9.13
C SER A 63 1.26 -4.02 -7.75
N PRO A 64 1.84 -5.22 -7.56
CA PRO A 64 2.53 -5.58 -6.32
C PRO A 64 3.70 -4.63 -5.97
N ASP A 65 4.15 -3.81 -6.94
CA ASP A 65 5.13 -2.73 -6.75
C ASP A 65 4.53 -1.41 -6.24
N ALA A 66 3.27 -1.38 -5.80
CA ALA A 66 2.63 -0.26 -5.10
C ALA A 66 3.25 0.04 -3.71
N ARG A 67 4.54 -0.27 -3.51
CA ARG A 67 5.38 0.10 -2.36
C ARG A 67 5.43 1.60 -2.10
N ARG A 68 4.90 2.46 -2.97
CA ARG A 68 4.92 3.89 -2.75
C ARG A 68 3.70 4.30 -1.94
N ARG A 69 3.76 4.08 -0.61
CA ARG A 69 3.27 5.13 0.28
C ARG A 69 3.94 6.40 -0.23
N SER A 70 3.14 7.37 -0.65
CA SER A 70 3.66 8.65 -1.12
C SER A 70 4.70 9.12 -0.08
N PRO A 71 5.93 9.47 -0.47
CA PRO A 71 6.91 10.02 0.47
C PRO A 71 6.35 11.18 1.30
N ARG A 72 5.37 11.89 0.72
CA ARG A 72 4.61 12.97 1.36
C ARG A 72 3.82 12.54 2.60
N ASN A 73 3.52 11.25 2.76
CA ASN A 73 2.74 10.70 3.87
C ASN A 73 3.66 10.06 4.94
N ASN A 74 4.98 10.27 4.86
CA ASN A 74 5.93 9.79 5.84
C ASN A 74 6.45 10.97 6.66
N ASP A 75 5.89 11.17 7.84
CA ASP A 75 6.17 12.31 8.71
C ASP A 75 7.67 12.43 9.02
N THR A 76 8.34 11.31 9.33
CA THR A 76 9.78 11.30 9.60
C THR A 76 10.61 11.79 8.42
N LEU A 77 10.28 11.35 7.20
CA LEU A 77 10.97 11.79 5.98
C LEU A 77 10.68 13.26 5.68
N MET A 78 9.45 13.70 5.86
CA MET A 78 9.06 15.09 5.60
C MET A 78 9.65 16.05 6.61
N GLN A 79 9.69 15.69 7.90
CA GLN A 79 10.37 16.47 8.95
C GLN A 79 11.86 16.61 8.65
N ALA A 80 12.53 15.51 8.28
CA ALA A 80 13.95 15.56 7.91
C ALA A 80 14.22 16.42 6.66
N LEU A 81 13.27 16.49 5.72
CA LEU A 81 13.36 17.39 4.58
C LEU A 81 13.18 18.85 4.99
N GLU A 82 12.24 19.13 5.90
CA GLU A 82 12.00 20.47 6.46
C GLU A 82 13.21 20.99 7.24
N ASP A 83 13.83 20.16 8.07
CA ASP A 83 14.98 20.54 8.89
C ASP A 83 16.24 20.86 8.06
N VAL A 84 16.39 20.22 6.90
CA VAL A 84 17.59 20.35 6.06
C VAL A 84 17.41 21.40 4.97
N TRP A 85 16.20 21.62 4.46
CA TRP A 85 15.98 22.50 3.32
C TRP A 85 15.96 23.99 3.69
N ASP A 86 16.81 24.79 3.04
CA ASP A 86 16.92 26.24 3.27
C ASP A 86 15.98 27.11 2.40
N GLY A 87 15.09 26.51 1.62
CA GLY A 87 14.19 27.20 0.70
C GLY A 87 14.75 27.45 -0.71
N SER A 88 16.05 27.24 -0.96
CA SER A 88 16.67 27.51 -2.26
C SER A 88 16.57 26.35 -3.26
N GLU A 89 16.57 26.66 -4.55
CA GLU A 89 16.57 25.66 -5.64
C GLU A 89 17.89 24.88 -5.70
N ALA A 90 19.00 25.55 -5.38
CA ALA A 90 20.31 24.93 -5.29
C ALA A 90 20.34 23.82 -4.24
N HIS A 91 19.79 24.09 -3.05
CA HIS A 91 19.72 23.11 -1.97
C HIS A 91 18.72 21.99 -2.28
N ALA A 92 17.57 22.31 -2.87
CA ALA A 92 16.62 21.29 -3.34
C ALA A 92 17.28 20.31 -4.33
N SER A 93 18.07 20.83 -5.28
CA SER A 93 18.82 20.02 -6.24
C SER A 93 19.88 19.13 -5.56
N ALA A 94 20.59 19.66 -4.56
CA ALA A 94 21.58 18.91 -3.78
C ALA A 94 20.94 17.77 -2.98
N ILE A 95 19.87 18.04 -2.23
CA ILE A 95 19.10 17.04 -1.47
C ILE A 95 18.58 15.95 -2.42
N ALA A 96 18.00 16.33 -3.56
CA ALA A 96 17.50 15.37 -4.54
C ALA A 96 18.62 14.47 -5.09
N LYS A 97 19.83 14.99 -5.29
CA LYS A 97 20.99 14.20 -5.73
C LYS A 97 21.41 13.18 -4.68
N VAL A 98 21.43 13.55 -3.40
CA VAL A 98 21.73 12.65 -2.27
C VAL A 98 20.67 11.55 -2.17
N ILE A 99 19.38 11.89 -2.18
CA ILE A 99 18.30 10.89 -2.12
C ILE A 99 18.38 9.90 -3.29
N ARG A 100 18.68 10.39 -4.51
CA ARG A 100 18.86 9.52 -5.69
C ARG A 100 20.09 8.62 -5.57
N SER A 101 21.17 9.06 -4.93
CA SER A 101 22.38 8.24 -4.74
C SER A 101 22.12 7.06 -3.78
N LEU A 102 21.22 7.22 -2.79
CA LEU A 102 20.80 6.12 -1.90
C LEU A 102 20.17 4.94 -2.65
N LYS A 103 19.61 5.16 -3.84
CA LYS A 103 19.09 4.08 -4.70
C LYS A 103 20.20 3.11 -5.15
N ALA A 104 21.43 3.59 -5.29
CA ALA A 104 22.57 2.75 -5.66
C ALA A 104 22.97 1.80 -4.51
N PHE A 105 22.81 2.22 -3.26
CA PHE A 105 23.12 1.42 -2.08
C PHE A 105 22.13 0.28 -1.84
N GLN A 106 20.87 0.41 -2.30
CA GLN A 106 19.85 -0.63 -2.11
C GLN A 106 20.05 -1.89 -2.99
N ARG A 107 21.00 -1.90 -3.94
CA ARG A 107 21.23 -3.03 -4.87
C ARG A 107 22.25 -4.07 -4.39
N LYS A 108 22.82 -3.94 -3.19
CA LYS A 108 23.65 -4.99 -2.57
C LYS A 108 22.86 -5.68 -1.46
N LYS A 109 22.12 -6.72 -1.81
CA LYS A 109 21.66 -7.75 -0.88
C LYS A 109 21.51 -9.07 -1.62
#